data_AF-A0A6C2U6J3-F1
#
_entry.id   AF-A0A6C2U6J3-F1
#
_cell.length_a   1.000
_cell.length_b   1.000
_cell.length_c   1.000
_cell.angle_alpha   90.00
_cell.angle_beta   90.00
_cell.angle_gamma   90.00
#
_symmetry.space_group_name_H-M   'P 1'
#
loop_
_entity.id
_entity.type
_entity.pdbx_description
1 polymer ?
#
loop_
_entity_poly.entity_id
_entity_poly.type
_entity_poly.pdbx_seq_one_letter_code
_entity_poly.pdbx_strand_id
1 'polypeptide(L)'
;MLDLIKDILAIVGGATVILFAVSRFFGDLIKETFKARIKLSSDKDLERTKQEFAIRRIAIDNYVSSQYESYLELWALLRGVNEAVDRLWEDVSPRNISDLAKKASDAKSYIDQGSLFFEEQHIQSLQLLFEKLDSFCVGKKSLLYEFEEGYVDSYDGQDTNRIRQMVASNREYRNDWCTLLSKIRTSFKERLSEL
;
A
#
# COMPACT_ATOMS: atom_id res chain seq x y z
N MET A 1 -53.80 -79.19 5.77
CA MET A 1 -52.43 -78.74 6.10
C MET A 1 -51.86 -77.77 5.09
N LEU A 2 -52.05 -77.96 3.77
CA LEU A 2 -51.58 -77.01 2.75
C LEU A 2 -52.25 -75.61 2.82
N ASP A 3 -53.53 -75.51 3.20
CA ASP A 3 -54.23 -74.22 3.27
C ASP A 3 -53.79 -73.36 4.47
N LEU A 4 -53.49 -74.00 5.61
CA LEU A 4 -52.98 -73.31 6.81
C LEU A 4 -51.57 -72.72 6.58
N ILE A 5 -50.74 -73.37 5.75
CA ILE A 5 -49.41 -72.87 5.37
C ILE A 5 -49.53 -71.71 4.37
N LYS A 6 -50.48 -71.75 3.43
CA LYS A 6 -50.76 -70.64 2.50
C LYS A 6 -51.33 -69.41 3.21
N ASP A 7 -52.20 -69.60 4.20
CA ASP A 7 -52.77 -68.50 4.99
C ASP A 7 -51.72 -67.86 5.92
N ILE A 8 -50.84 -68.67 6.53
CA ILE A 8 -49.69 -68.14 7.29
C ILE A 8 -48.70 -67.42 6.36
N LEU A 9 -48.44 -67.92 5.15
CA LEU A 9 -47.59 -67.24 4.16
C LEU A 9 -48.22 -65.93 3.65
N ALA A 10 -49.55 -65.87 3.51
CA ALA A 10 -50.28 -64.68 3.08
C ALA A 10 -50.29 -63.59 4.18
N ILE A 11 -50.38 -64.00 5.44
CA ILE A 11 -50.33 -63.09 6.59
C ILE A 11 -48.89 -62.60 6.84
N VAL A 12 -47.88 -63.47 6.70
CA VAL A 12 -46.45 -63.09 6.81
C VAL A 12 -46.00 -62.27 5.60
N GLY A 13 -46.51 -62.56 4.40
CA GLY A 13 -46.27 -61.80 3.17
C GLY A 13 -46.95 -60.41 3.16
N GLY A 14 -48.17 -60.30 3.69
CA GLY A 14 -48.87 -59.03 3.83
C GLY A 14 -48.25 -58.13 4.91
N ALA A 15 -47.87 -58.69 6.06
CA ALA A 15 -47.21 -57.95 7.14
C ALA A 15 -45.82 -57.43 6.74
N THR A 16 -45.05 -58.22 5.97
CA THR A 16 -43.76 -57.75 5.44
C THR A 16 -43.92 -56.66 4.40
N VAL A 17 -44.94 -56.72 3.52
CA VAL A 17 -45.25 -55.64 2.57
C VAL A 17 -45.67 -54.35 3.29
N ILE A 18 -46.47 -54.45 4.36
CA ILE A 18 -46.86 -53.28 5.18
C ILE A 18 -45.63 -52.69 5.89
N LEU A 19 -44.78 -53.52 6.49
CA LEU A 19 -43.53 -53.08 7.11
C LEU A 19 -42.59 -52.42 6.09
N PHE A 20 -42.49 -52.97 4.88
CA PHE A 20 -41.67 -52.40 3.80
C PHE A 20 -42.24 -51.06 3.32
N ALA A 21 -43.56 -50.94 3.17
CA ALA A 21 -44.25 -49.72 2.77
C ALA A 21 -44.12 -48.60 3.82
N VAL A 22 -44.29 -48.94 5.11
CA VAL A 22 -44.11 -47.99 6.23
C VAL A 22 -42.65 -47.56 6.35
N SER A 23 -41.70 -48.48 6.24
CA SER A 23 -40.27 -48.17 6.28
C SER A 23 -39.84 -47.29 5.11
N ARG A 24 -40.42 -47.51 3.92
CA ARG A 24 -40.17 -46.67 2.75
C ARG A 24 -40.77 -45.27 2.92
N PHE A 25 -42.00 -45.16 3.43
CA PHE A 25 -42.67 -43.88 3.65
C PHE A 25 -41.94 -43.01 4.70
N PHE A 26 -41.54 -43.58 5.84
CA PHE A 26 -40.75 -42.87 6.84
C PHE A 26 -39.32 -42.59 6.35
N GLY A 27 -38.71 -43.52 5.61
CA GLY A 27 -37.40 -43.33 5.00
C GLY A 27 -37.39 -42.16 4.01
N ASP A 28 -38.40 -42.06 3.14
CA ASP A 28 -38.52 -40.99 2.15
C ASP A 28 -38.78 -39.63 2.83
N LEU A 29 -39.64 -39.58 3.86
CA LEU A 29 -39.88 -38.36 4.66
C LEU A 29 -38.62 -37.87 5.41
N ILE A 30 -37.89 -38.78 6.06
CA ILE A 30 -36.66 -38.43 6.79
C ILE A 30 -35.56 -38.01 5.81
N LYS A 31 -35.45 -38.68 4.65
CA LYS A 31 -34.44 -38.38 3.65
C LYS A 31 -34.68 -37.03 2.97
N GLU A 32 -35.94 -36.67 2.68
CA GLU A 32 -36.26 -35.35 2.13
C GLU A 32 -36.03 -34.23 3.13
N THR A 33 -36.46 -34.37 4.38
CA THR A 33 -36.27 -33.35 5.42
C THR A 33 -34.79 -33.17 5.79
N PHE A 34 -34.02 -34.27 5.86
CA PHE A 34 -32.58 -34.23 6.10
C PHE A 34 -31.83 -33.62 4.91
N LYS A 35 -32.17 -34.00 3.67
CA LYS A 35 -31.59 -33.40 2.45
C LYS A 35 -31.91 -31.92 2.34
N ALA A 36 -33.15 -31.52 2.66
CA ALA A 36 -33.57 -30.11 2.68
C ALA A 36 -32.83 -29.32 3.76
N ARG A 37 -32.64 -29.90 4.96
CA ARG A 37 -31.90 -29.26 6.06
C ARG A 37 -30.41 -29.12 5.74
N ILE A 38 -29.78 -30.14 5.18
CA ILE A 38 -28.39 -30.05 4.71
C ILE A 38 -28.27 -28.98 3.64
N LYS A 39 -29.15 -29.00 2.63
CA LYS A 39 -29.13 -28.01 1.55
C LYS A 39 -29.33 -26.59 2.08
N LEU A 40 -30.30 -26.38 2.98
CA LEU A 40 -30.54 -25.09 3.62
C LEU A 40 -29.33 -24.63 4.46
N SER A 41 -28.71 -25.53 5.23
CA SER A 41 -27.50 -25.22 6.00
C SER A 41 -26.34 -24.86 5.07
N SER A 42 -26.09 -25.67 4.05
CA SER A 42 -25.02 -25.41 3.07
C SER A 42 -25.26 -24.12 2.28
N ASP A 43 -26.50 -23.82 1.90
CA ASP A 43 -26.85 -22.57 1.22
C ASP A 43 -26.64 -21.36 2.15
N LYS A 44 -26.99 -21.49 3.44
CA LYS A 44 -26.73 -20.44 4.45
C LYS A 44 -25.23 -20.25 4.71
N ASP A 45 -24.47 -21.32 4.83
CA ASP A 45 -23.02 -21.26 5.04
C ASP A 45 -22.34 -20.64 3.81
N LEU A 46 -22.82 -20.97 2.60
CA LEU A 46 -22.36 -20.36 1.35
C LEU A 46 -22.70 -18.86 1.28
N GLU A 47 -23.92 -18.47 1.64
CA GLU A 47 -24.34 -17.06 1.69
C GLU A 47 -23.51 -16.27 2.70
N ARG A 48 -23.31 -16.83 3.90
CA ARG A 48 -22.49 -16.21 4.94
C ARG A 48 -21.04 -16.02 4.46
N THR A 49 -20.47 -17.07 3.87
CA THR A 49 -19.12 -17.02 3.30
C THR A 49 -19.01 -15.96 2.20
N LYS A 50 -20.00 -15.88 1.31
CA LYS A 50 -20.08 -14.83 0.28
C LYS A 50 -20.16 -13.43 0.87
N GLN A 51 -20.96 -13.23 1.91
CA GLN A 51 -21.06 -11.94 2.61
C GLN A 51 -19.75 -11.56 3.28
N GLU A 52 -19.10 -12.49 3.98
CA GLU A 52 -17.78 -12.26 4.60
C GLU A 52 -16.72 -11.91 3.55
N PHE A 53 -16.73 -12.59 2.39
CA PHE A 53 -15.87 -12.24 1.26
C PHE A 53 -16.18 -10.86 0.70
N ALA A 54 -17.45 -10.50 0.55
CA ALA A 54 -17.84 -9.18 0.04
C ALA A 54 -17.36 -8.06 0.97
N ILE A 55 -17.52 -8.22 2.29
CA ILE A 55 -17.05 -7.25 3.29
C ILE A 55 -15.53 -7.12 3.26
N ARG A 56 -14.80 -8.25 3.23
CA ARG A 56 -13.34 -8.24 3.14
C ARG A 56 -12.85 -7.59 1.86
N ARG A 57 -13.53 -7.85 0.73
CA ARG A 57 -13.20 -7.24 -0.55
C ARG A 57 -13.38 -5.73 -0.52
N ILE A 58 -14.50 -5.23 0.01
CA ILE A 58 -14.71 -3.79 0.19
C ILE A 58 -13.60 -3.16 1.06
N ALA A 59 -13.20 -3.82 2.14
CA ALA A 59 -12.12 -3.33 2.99
C ALA A 59 -10.77 -3.28 2.26
N ILE A 60 -10.44 -4.30 1.46
CA ILE A 60 -9.24 -4.34 0.62
C ILE A 60 -9.30 -3.24 -0.44
N ASP A 61 -10.42 -3.10 -1.14
CA ASP A 61 -10.61 -2.09 -2.20
C ASP A 61 -10.44 -0.67 -1.64
N ASN A 62 -10.98 -0.40 -0.44
CA ASN A 62 -10.80 0.88 0.26
C ASN A 62 -9.34 1.12 0.66
N TYR A 63 -8.66 0.08 1.15
CA TYR A 63 -7.24 0.19 1.51
C TYR A 63 -6.37 0.47 0.28
N VAL A 64 -6.58 -0.27 -0.82
CA VAL A 64 -5.87 -0.08 -2.09
C VAL A 64 -6.11 1.33 -2.64
N SER A 65 -7.34 1.81 -2.58
CA SER A 65 -7.69 3.18 -2.99
C SER A 65 -6.97 4.23 -2.15
N SER A 66 -6.97 4.07 -0.82
CA SER A 66 -6.27 4.98 0.11
C SER A 66 -4.75 4.95 -0.10
N GLN A 67 -4.19 3.76 -0.38
CA GLN A 67 -2.79 3.59 -0.72
C GLN A 67 -2.44 4.32 -2.02
N TYR A 68 -3.24 4.15 -3.07
CA TYR A 68 -3.07 4.83 -4.35
C TYR A 68 -3.07 6.36 -4.20
N GLU A 69 -4.07 6.91 -3.49
CA GLU A 69 -4.17 8.35 -3.20
C GLU A 69 -2.95 8.83 -2.39
N SER A 70 -2.50 8.04 -1.42
CA SER A 70 -1.33 8.38 -0.60
C SER A 70 -0.06 8.53 -1.43
N TYR A 71 0.19 7.61 -2.38
CA TYR A 71 1.34 7.69 -3.28
C TYR A 71 1.27 8.88 -4.24
N LEU A 72 0.08 9.20 -4.77
CA LEU A 72 -0.09 10.35 -5.67
C LEU A 72 0.16 11.68 -4.96
N GLU A 73 -0.40 11.85 -3.77
CA GLU A 73 -0.23 13.07 -2.98
C GLU A 73 1.24 13.24 -2.55
N LEU A 74 1.88 12.16 -2.09
CA LEU A 74 3.31 12.19 -1.77
C LEU A 74 4.14 12.59 -3.00
N TRP A 75 3.82 12.04 -4.17
CA TRP A 75 4.50 12.42 -5.41
C TRP A 75 4.33 13.91 -5.72
N ALA A 76 3.13 14.47 -5.53
CA ALA A 76 2.89 15.91 -5.72
C ALA A 76 3.73 16.76 -4.75
N LEU A 77 3.83 16.35 -3.48
CA LEU A 77 4.68 17.01 -2.49
C LEU A 77 6.16 16.96 -2.90
N LEU A 78 6.67 15.79 -3.30
CA LEU A 78 8.05 15.63 -3.77
C LEU A 78 8.36 16.46 -5.01
N ARG A 79 7.40 16.61 -5.93
CA ARG A 79 7.51 17.53 -7.06
C ARG A 79 7.65 18.98 -6.59
N GLY A 80 6.85 19.39 -5.60
CA GLY A 80 6.97 20.70 -4.98
C GLY A 80 8.34 20.94 -4.33
N VAL A 81 8.90 19.94 -3.66
CA VAL A 81 10.27 19.99 -3.12
C VAL A 81 11.29 20.13 -4.25
N ASN A 82 11.17 19.35 -5.32
CA ASN A 82 12.09 19.43 -6.45
C ASN A 82 12.09 20.82 -7.10
N GLU A 83 10.93 21.44 -7.28
CA GLU A 83 10.86 22.81 -7.80
C GLU A 83 11.53 23.83 -6.86
N ALA A 84 11.44 23.63 -5.54
CA ALA A 84 12.14 24.47 -4.58
C ALA A 84 13.66 24.26 -4.60
N VAL A 85 14.12 23.02 -4.85
CA VAL A 85 15.54 22.72 -5.11
C VAL A 85 16.03 23.46 -6.35
N ASP A 86 15.26 23.44 -7.44
CA ASP A 86 15.62 24.13 -8.67
C ASP A 86 15.67 25.65 -8.47
N ARG A 87 14.70 26.25 -7.77
CA ARG A 87 14.73 27.67 -7.38
C ARG A 87 15.96 28.02 -6.54
N LEU A 88 16.27 27.22 -5.52
CA LEU A 88 17.45 27.42 -4.68
C LEU A 88 18.77 27.20 -5.44
N TRP A 89 18.74 26.36 -6.47
CA TRP A 89 19.88 26.17 -7.35
C TRP A 89 20.19 27.43 -8.16
N GLU A 90 19.15 28.05 -8.72
CA GLU A 90 19.23 29.25 -9.57
C GLU A 90 19.50 30.53 -8.76
N ASP A 91 18.84 30.68 -7.61
CA ASP A 91 18.94 31.86 -6.76
C ASP A 91 19.06 31.46 -5.27
N VAL A 92 20.25 31.68 -4.70
CA VAL A 92 20.52 31.39 -3.30
C VAL A 92 20.10 32.57 -2.44
N SER A 93 18.91 32.47 -1.85
CA SER A 93 18.37 33.50 -0.95
C SER A 93 17.79 32.89 0.32
N PRO A 94 17.75 33.63 1.45
CA PRO A 94 17.10 33.18 2.69
C PRO A 94 15.65 32.74 2.48
N ARG A 95 14.94 33.41 1.56
CA ARG A 95 13.57 33.07 1.18
C ARG A 95 13.48 31.69 0.52
N ASN A 96 14.34 31.40 -0.47
CA ASN A 96 14.33 30.13 -1.19
C ASN A 96 14.78 28.96 -0.27
N ILE A 97 15.71 29.22 0.64
CA ILE A 97 16.11 28.27 1.69
C ILE A 97 14.93 27.93 2.59
N SER A 98 14.18 28.94 3.05
CA SER A 98 13.01 28.73 3.91
C SER A 98 11.87 28.02 3.18
N ASP A 99 11.63 28.33 1.90
CA ASP A 99 10.62 27.65 1.07
C ASP A 99 10.94 26.16 0.93
N LEU A 100 12.21 25.83 0.62
CA LEU A 100 12.65 24.44 0.51
C LEU A 100 12.51 23.69 1.84
N ALA A 101 12.95 24.30 2.95
CA ALA A 101 12.84 23.69 4.27
C ALA A 101 11.38 23.39 4.65
N LYS A 102 10.47 24.32 4.36
CA LYS A 102 9.04 24.14 4.61
C LYS A 102 8.48 22.97 3.78
N LYS A 103 8.72 22.97 2.46
CA LYS A 103 8.23 21.91 1.56
C LYS A 103 8.80 20.54 1.91
N ALA A 104 10.07 20.48 2.31
CA ALA A 104 10.68 19.24 2.78
C ALA A 104 10.05 18.76 4.09
N SER A 105 9.77 19.67 5.02
CA SER A 105 9.07 19.35 6.28
C SER A 105 7.66 18.85 6.04
N ASP A 106 6.90 19.50 5.15
CA ASP A 106 5.54 19.10 4.80
C ASP A 106 5.53 17.68 4.21
N ALA A 107 6.47 17.38 3.30
CA ALA A 107 6.62 16.05 2.71
C ALA A 107 7.05 14.98 3.72
N LYS A 108 8.00 15.28 4.62
CA LYS A 108 8.40 14.38 5.73
C LYS A 108 7.21 14.07 6.63
N SER A 109 6.48 15.10 7.05
CA SER A 109 5.31 14.93 7.92
C SER A 109 4.21 14.10 7.27
N TYR A 110 4.00 14.26 5.96
CA TYR A 110 3.05 13.45 5.20
C TYR A 110 3.43 11.96 5.19
N ILE A 111 4.71 11.63 5.04
CA ILE A 111 5.21 10.25 5.10
C ILE A 111 4.96 9.66 6.49
N ASP A 112 5.26 10.41 7.55
CA ASP A 112 5.09 9.94 8.92
C ASP A 112 3.61 9.65 9.23
N GLN A 113 2.72 10.58 8.87
CA GLN A 113 1.27 10.45 9.06
C GLN A 113 0.66 9.33 8.21
N GLY A 114 1.15 9.17 6.98
CA GLY A 114 0.67 8.18 6.01
C GLY A 114 1.43 6.84 6.03
N SER A 115 2.33 6.62 7.00
CA SER A 115 3.24 5.47 7.06
C SER A 115 2.58 4.11 6.85
N LEU A 116 1.33 3.94 7.31
CA LEU A 116 0.53 2.72 7.11
C LEU A 116 0.24 2.38 5.65
N PHE A 117 0.26 3.37 4.76
CA PHE A 117 -0.04 3.20 3.33
C PHE A 117 1.22 3.07 2.47
N PHE A 118 2.41 3.26 3.05
CA PHE A 118 3.66 3.15 2.33
C PHE A 118 4.37 1.83 2.65
N GLU A 119 5.13 1.34 1.68
CA GLU A 119 5.99 0.19 1.92
C GLU A 119 7.27 0.64 2.66
N GLU A 120 7.74 -0.18 3.58
CA GLU A 120 8.94 0.09 4.38
C GLU A 120 10.16 0.44 3.50
N GLN A 121 10.35 -0.27 2.40
CA GLN A 121 11.43 0.01 1.43
C GLN A 121 11.32 1.39 0.78
N HIS A 122 10.09 1.88 0.56
CA HIS A 122 9.86 3.21 0.02
C HIS A 122 10.13 4.28 1.08
N ILE A 123 9.73 4.05 2.33
CA ILE A 123 10.03 4.94 3.47
C ILE A 123 11.54 5.10 3.63
N GLN A 124 12.30 4.01 3.61
CA GLN A 124 13.77 4.05 3.72
C GLN A 124 14.41 4.82 2.54
N SER A 125 13.90 4.62 1.33
CA SER A 125 14.36 5.36 0.14
C SER A 125 14.08 6.86 0.26
N LEU A 126 12.93 7.24 0.84
CA LEU A 126 12.56 8.63 1.08
C LEU A 126 13.42 9.27 2.18
N GLN A 127 13.74 8.53 3.25
CA GLN A 127 14.66 9.00 4.29
C GLN A 127 16.02 9.34 3.70
N LEU A 128 16.60 8.42 2.90
CA LEU A 128 17.85 8.67 2.18
C LEU A 128 17.75 9.88 1.25
N LEU A 129 16.63 10.04 0.54
CA LEU A 129 16.37 11.19 -0.32
C LEU A 129 16.43 12.50 0.47
N PHE A 130 15.80 12.55 1.64
CA PHE A 130 15.78 13.75 2.47
C PHE A 130 17.12 14.04 3.14
N GLU A 131 17.91 13.03 3.52
CA GLU A 131 19.28 13.24 4.02
C GLU A 131 20.18 13.93 2.99
N LYS A 132 20.05 13.54 1.70
CA LYS A 132 20.76 14.20 0.60
C LYS A 132 20.28 15.63 0.40
N LEU A 133 18.99 15.88 0.57
CA LEU A 133 18.43 17.22 0.50
C LEU A 133 18.93 18.12 1.63
N ASP A 134 19.02 17.60 2.85
CA ASP A 134 19.54 18.33 4.00
C ASP A 134 21.02 18.68 3.78
N SER A 135 21.81 17.74 3.23
CA SER A 135 23.22 17.97 2.84
C SER A 135 23.36 19.08 1.77
N PHE A 136 22.48 19.08 0.77
CA PHE A 136 22.41 20.14 -0.24
C PHE A 136 22.08 21.52 0.38
N CYS A 137 21.10 21.57 1.29
CA CYS A 137 20.72 22.82 1.96
C CYS A 137 21.86 23.39 2.80
N VAL A 138 22.58 22.55 3.54
CA VAL A 138 23.75 22.95 4.32
C VAL A 138 24.84 23.49 3.39
N GLY A 139 25.16 22.77 2.31
CA GLY A 139 26.16 23.20 1.33
C GLY A 139 25.84 24.56 0.69
N LYS A 140 24.57 24.83 0.37
CA LYS A 140 24.12 26.11 -0.18
C LYS A 140 24.19 27.26 0.83
N LYS A 141 23.84 27.02 2.10
CA LYS A 141 23.98 28.00 3.19
C LYS A 141 25.44 28.38 3.41
N SER A 142 26.34 27.39 3.43
CA SER A 142 27.77 27.64 3.60
C SER A 142 28.33 28.47 2.44
N LEU A 143 27.91 28.20 1.19
CA LEU A 143 28.31 29.05 0.05
C LEU A 143 27.83 30.50 0.22
N LEU A 144 26.56 30.70 0.60
CA LEU A 144 26.00 32.04 0.80
C LEU A 144 26.81 32.83 1.84
N TYR A 145 27.12 32.21 2.98
CA TYR A 145 27.91 32.83 4.04
C TYR A 145 29.30 33.29 3.58
N GLU A 146 30.02 32.44 2.84
CA GLU A 146 31.36 32.77 2.29
C GLU A 146 31.29 33.92 1.26
N PHE A 147 30.19 34.03 0.51
CA PHE A 147 29.97 35.15 -0.41
C PHE A 147 29.55 36.45 0.29
N GLU A 148 28.74 36.38 1.35
CA GLU A 148 28.24 37.54 2.10
C GLU A 148 29.31 38.14 3.04
N GLU A 149 30.19 37.33 3.62
CA GLU A 149 31.26 37.82 4.52
C GLU A 149 32.45 38.48 3.80
N GLY A 150 32.40 38.65 2.48
CA GLY A 150 33.38 39.47 1.74
C GLY A 150 34.77 38.85 1.60
N TYR A 151 34.92 37.53 1.80
CA TYR A 151 36.17 36.79 1.53
C TYR A 151 36.59 36.80 0.04
N VAL A 152 35.76 37.38 -0.83
CA VAL A 152 35.95 37.43 -2.29
C VAL A 152 36.90 38.55 -2.73
N ASP A 153 37.16 39.56 -1.89
CA ASP A 153 38.03 40.70 -2.26
C ASP A 153 39.54 40.44 -2.12
N SER A 154 39.94 39.31 -1.52
CA SER A 154 41.35 38.92 -1.36
C SER A 154 41.60 37.50 -1.87
N TYR A 155 41.48 37.28 -3.19
CA TYR A 155 41.73 35.98 -3.80
C TYR A 155 43.20 35.54 -3.71
N ASP A 156 43.54 34.79 -2.66
CA ASP A 156 44.58 33.76 -2.72
C ASP A 156 44.03 32.53 -3.49
N GLY A 157 44.91 31.80 -4.18
CA GLY A 157 44.59 30.58 -4.91
C GLY A 157 43.98 29.47 -4.04
N GLN A 158 44.17 29.49 -2.72
CA GLN A 158 43.52 28.54 -1.78
C GLN A 158 42.01 28.75 -1.63
N ASP A 159 41.54 29.98 -1.44
CA ASP A 159 40.10 30.27 -1.28
C ASP A 159 39.30 29.97 -2.55
N THR A 160 39.94 30.18 -3.71
CA THR A 160 39.35 29.81 -5.01
C THR A 160 39.12 28.30 -5.17
N ASN A 161 40.00 27.48 -4.59
CA ASN A 161 39.88 26.01 -4.64
C ASN A 161 38.80 25.51 -3.68
N ARG A 162 38.69 26.10 -2.49
CA ARG A 162 37.64 25.78 -1.51
C ARG A 162 36.24 26.06 -2.06
N ILE A 163 36.01 27.25 -2.63
CA ILE A 163 34.72 27.60 -3.25
C ILE A 163 34.39 26.65 -4.40
N ARG A 164 35.37 26.30 -5.25
CA ARG A 164 35.18 25.33 -6.34
C ARG A 164 34.79 23.94 -5.82
N GLN A 165 35.41 23.46 -4.76
CA GLN A 165 35.04 22.20 -4.12
C GLN A 165 33.61 22.24 -3.57
N MET A 166 33.23 23.31 -2.88
CA MET A 166 31.88 23.48 -2.36
C MET A 166 30.82 23.50 -3.47
N VAL A 167 31.09 24.17 -4.60
CA VAL A 167 30.20 24.15 -5.77
C VAL A 167 30.11 22.75 -6.39
N ALA A 168 31.22 22.03 -6.49
CA ALA A 168 31.25 20.66 -7.02
C ALA A 168 30.43 19.69 -6.15
N SER A 169 30.61 19.71 -4.83
CA SER A 169 29.83 18.88 -3.90
C SER A 169 28.34 19.22 -3.94
N ASN A 170 27.97 20.50 -4.01
CA ASN A 170 26.57 20.89 -4.17
C ASN A 170 25.94 20.41 -5.48
N ARG A 171 26.72 20.39 -6.57
CA ARG A 171 26.27 19.83 -7.85
C ARG A 171 26.05 18.32 -7.73
N GLU A 172 26.94 17.61 -7.05
CA GLU A 172 26.81 16.18 -6.76
C GLU A 172 25.53 15.89 -5.96
N TYR A 173 25.28 16.63 -4.87
CA TYR A 173 24.05 16.45 -4.08
C TYR A 173 22.78 16.71 -4.90
N ARG A 174 22.77 17.70 -5.80
CA ARG A 174 21.63 17.92 -6.72
C ARG A 174 21.43 16.75 -7.67
N ASN A 175 22.52 16.20 -8.22
CA ASN A 175 22.43 15.06 -9.13
C ASN A 175 21.95 13.79 -8.41
N ASP A 176 22.44 13.55 -7.20
CA ASP A 176 21.99 12.46 -6.33
C ASP A 176 20.49 12.60 -6.02
N TRP A 177 20.04 13.79 -5.64
CA TRP A 177 18.63 14.11 -5.44
C TRP A 177 17.78 13.76 -6.67
N CYS A 178 18.15 14.27 -7.86
CA CYS A 178 17.41 14.01 -9.10
C CYS A 178 17.38 12.50 -9.44
N THR A 179 18.49 11.81 -9.22
CA THR A 179 18.61 10.38 -9.48
C THR A 179 17.72 9.57 -8.55
N LEU A 180 17.76 9.84 -7.24
CA LEU A 180 16.93 9.17 -6.24
C LEU A 180 15.44 9.47 -6.45
N LEU A 181 15.08 10.72 -6.76
CA LEU A 181 13.71 11.10 -7.06
C LEU A 181 13.17 10.34 -8.29
N SER A 182 13.99 10.16 -9.33
CA SER A 182 13.61 9.36 -10.49
C SER A 182 13.46 7.87 -10.14
N LYS A 183 14.29 7.32 -9.26
CA LYS A 183 14.16 5.93 -8.80
C LYS A 183 12.86 5.74 -8.01
N ILE A 184 12.54 6.66 -7.09
CA ILE A 184 11.29 6.66 -6.32
C ILE A 184 10.08 6.74 -7.25
N ARG A 185 10.12 7.60 -8.29
CA ARG A 185 9.06 7.64 -9.31
C ARG A 185 8.82 6.29 -9.97
N THR A 186 9.90 5.60 -10.36
CA THR A 186 9.79 4.29 -11.00
C THR A 186 9.20 3.26 -10.05
N SER A 187 9.70 3.19 -8.82
CA SER A 187 9.21 2.27 -7.79
C SER A 187 7.74 2.55 -7.43
N PHE A 188 7.33 3.82 -7.33
CA PHE A 188 5.93 4.18 -7.12
C PHE A 188 5.06 3.75 -8.30
N LYS A 189 5.54 3.95 -9.53
CA LYS A 189 4.80 3.54 -10.73
C LYS A 189 4.63 2.01 -10.79
N GLU A 190 5.68 1.26 -10.48
CA GLU A 190 5.64 -0.20 -10.38
C GLU A 190 4.59 -0.61 -9.35
N ARG A 191 4.66 -0.03 -8.13
CA ARG A 191 3.68 -0.31 -7.08
C ARG A 191 2.25 0.00 -7.52
N LEU A 192 2.00 1.17 -8.08
CA LEU A 192 0.67 1.59 -8.54
C LEU A 192 0.13 0.72 -9.69
N SER A 193 1.00 0.01 -10.42
CA SER A 193 0.58 -0.92 -11.48
C SER A 193 0.24 -2.32 -10.97
N GLU A 194 0.68 -2.66 -9.76
CA GLU A 194 0.38 -3.92 -9.08
C GLU A 194 -0.85 -3.85 -8.16
N LEU A 195 -1.30 -2.63 -7.84
CA LEU A 195 -2.54 -2.34 -7.10
C LEU A 195 -3.79 -2.57 -7.96
#